data_AF-A0AA51R2F9-F1
#
_entry.id   AF-A0AA51R2F9-F1
#
_cell.length_a   1.000
_cell.length_b   1.000
_cell.length_c   1.000
_cell.angle_alpha   90.00
_cell.angle_beta   90.00
_cell.angle_gamma   90.00
#
_symmetry.space_group_name_H-M   'P 1'
#
loop_
_entity.id
_entity.type
_entity.pdbx_description
1 polymer ?
#
loop_
_entity_poly.entity_id
_entity_poly.type
_entity_poly.pdbx_seq_one_letter_code
_entity_poly.pdbx_strand_id
1 'polypeptide(L)'
;MVYNTTILSRLLLVIGCCLSAASSAAPDEPAVKLSNNWYKAAFDTRFPPAMPALPAANGWVVLYKNKADLMGEQYDDVFRPVSSALNAALSADSTVNPFRKRYPAFYTPANNRKRLDCPVLGVPFELDDKPTTQEWVIAFSARQCLSDDESAKLRQGDTEPHQWVLQKAANGKYRVLAEGDGSLHVLNHQKEQGYKEIRTRLVLKRAFPNDELQCGGAEFTWRYRNQGYYLAATEIMAQDCQPLYFPELTDEAWQQAYNEYARRAKVLVDQWVK
;
A
#
# COMPACT_ATOMS: atom_id res chain seq x y z
N MET A 1 -49.44 -25.60 56.82
CA MET A 1 -48.29 -24.66 56.90
C MET A 1 -47.33 -25.05 55.80
N VAL A 2 -47.30 -24.28 54.73
CA VAL A 2 -46.46 -24.52 53.54
C VAL A 2 -45.24 -23.62 53.68
N TYR A 3 -44.07 -24.20 53.92
CA TYR A 3 -42.80 -23.48 53.97
C TYR A 3 -42.21 -23.37 52.56
N ASN A 4 -41.88 -22.15 52.19
CA ASN A 4 -41.61 -21.69 50.84
C ASN A 4 -40.12 -21.88 50.49
N THR A 5 -39.81 -22.84 49.62
CA THR A 5 -38.46 -23.12 49.10
C THR A 5 -38.20 -22.34 47.82
N THR A 6 -37.97 -21.03 47.92
CA THR A 6 -37.51 -20.21 46.77
C THR A 6 -36.57 -19.10 47.21
N ILE A 7 -35.52 -19.44 47.97
CA ILE A 7 -34.44 -18.50 48.28
C ILE A 7 -33.10 -19.25 48.24
N LEU A 8 -32.68 -19.73 47.05
CA LEU A 8 -31.28 -20.14 46.84
C LEU A 8 -30.97 -20.30 45.34
N SER A 9 -31.22 -19.25 44.54
CA SER A 9 -30.87 -19.29 43.10
C SER A 9 -30.52 -17.94 42.49
N ARG A 10 -30.44 -16.86 43.29
CA ARG A 10 -30.19 -15.49 42.78
C ARG A 10 -28.87 -14.87 43.24
N LEU A 11 -27.92 -15.65 43.73
CA LEU A 11 -26.64 -15.14 44.24
C LEU A 11 -25.39 -15.65 43.50
N LEU A 12 -25.52 -16.09 42.24
CA LEU A 12 -24.41 -16.59 41.41
C LEU A 12 -24.34 -15.96 40.01
N LEU A 13 -24.94 -14.77 39.83
CA LEU A 13 -25.03 -14.09 38.52
C LEU A 13 -24.61 -12.62 38.56
N VAL A 14 -23.67 -12.25 39.45
CA VAL A 14 -23.11 -10.88 39.54
C VAL A 14 -21.58 -10.88 39.73
N ILE A 15 -20.87 -11.93 39.30
CA ILE A 15 -19.40 -11.92 39.22
C ILE A 15 -19.00 -12.42 37.83
N GLY A 16 -19.13 -11.56 36.82
CA GLY A 16 -18.80 -11.90 35.44
C GLY A 16 -18.67 -10.70 34.50
N CYS A 17 -18.52 -9.49 35.04
CA CYS A 17 -18.36 -8.26 34.26
C CYS A 17 -17.29 -7.40 34.92
N CYS A 18 -16.01 -7.77 34.76
CA CYS A 18 -14.84 -6.86 34.89
C CYS A 18 -13.52 -7.57 34.53
N LEU A 19 -13.54 -8.47 33.55
CA LEU A 19 -12.30 -8.95 32.91
C LEU A 19 -12.42 -8.74 31.41
N SER A 20 -12.72 -7.51 31.02
CA SER A 20 -12.22 -7.00 29.75
C SER A 20 -10.71 -6.93 29.94
N ALA A 21 -9.99 -7.95 29.47
CA ALA A 21 -8.58 -7.77 29.18
C ALA A 21 -8.54 -6.53 28.27
N ALA A 22 -8.10 -5.41 28.83
CA ALA A 22 -7.64 -4.30 28.02
C ALA A 22 -6.53 -4.91 27.19
N SER A 23 -6.87 -5.29 25.96
CA SER A 23 -5.90 -5.58 24.93
C SER A 23 -5.22 -4.25 24.71
N SER A 24 -4.22 -3.96 25.53
CA SER A 24 -3.23 -2.96 25.23
C SER A 24 -2.63 -3.43 23.92
N ALA A 25 -3.12 -2.86 22.82
CA ALA A 25 -2.46 -2.92 21.55
C ALA A 25 -0.99 -2.65 21.84
N ALA A 26 -0.12 -3.60 21.47
CA ALA A 26 1.31 -3.37 21.57
C ALA A 26 1.55 -2.02 20.87
N PRO A 27 2.21 -1.04 21.53
CA PRO A 27 2.52 0.21 20.88
C PRO A 27 3.27 -0.14 19.60
N ASP A 28 2.90 0.51 18.49
CA ASP A 28 3.63 0.41 17.22
C ASP A 28 5.12 0.50 17.59
N GLU A 29 5.90 -0.57 17.34
CA GLU A 29 7.34 -0.54 17.60
C GLU A 29 7.87 0.77 17.02
N PRO A 30 8.70 1.54 17.75
CA PRO A 30 9.11 2.85 17.30
C PRO A 30 9.78 2.67 15.94
N ALA A 31 9.06 3.11 14.90
CA ALA A 31 9.56 2.99 13.55
C ALA A 31 10.89 3.72 13.45
N VAL A 32 11.79 3.17 12.64
CA VAL A 32 13.07 3.82 12.35
C VAL A 32 12.78 5.25 11.91
N LYS A 33 13.31 6.22 12.67
CA LYS A 33 13.13 7.63 12.35
C LYS A 33 13.95 7.92 11.09
N LEU A 34 13.25 8.08 9.97
CA LEU A 34 13.86 8.51 8.71
C LEU A 34 14.45 9.91 8.89
N SER A 35 15.60 10.17 8.27
CA SER A 35 16.14 11.53 8.18
C SER A 35 15.12 12.46 7.52
N ASN A 36 15.12 13.74 7.87
CA ASN A 36 14.24 14.74 7.28
C ASN A 36 14.91 15.51 6.12
N ASN A 37 16.21 15.26 5.86
CA ASN A 37 16.97 15.94 4.83
C ASN A 37 17.19 15.06 3.60
N TRP A 38 16.20 15.04 2.70
CA TRP A 38 16.22 14.29 1.46
C TRP A 38 15.42 14.98 0.37
N TYR A 39 15.75 14.67 -0.88
CA TYR A 39 15.08 15.12 -2.10
C TYR A 39 13.97 14.15 -2.53
N LYS A 40 14.23 12.85 -2.47
CA LYS A 40 13.31 11.77 -2.83
C LYS A 40 13.44 10.63 -1.82
N ALA A 41 12.32 10.06 -1.39
CA ALA A 41 12.27 8.82 -0.63
C ALA A 41 11.64 7.74 -1.52
N ALA A 42 12.27 6.58 -1.63
CA ALA A 42 11.72 5.41 -2.30
C ALA A 42 11.35 4.34 -1.27
N PHE A 43 10.14 3.82 -1.38
CA PHE A 43 9.53 2.86 -0.46
C PHE A 43 9.27 1.56 -1.21
N ASP A 44 9.98 0.52 -0.82
CA ASP A 44 9.91 -0.78 -1.44
C ASP A 44 9.69 -1.86 -0.39
N THR A 45 8.85 -2.82 -0.71
CA THR A 45 8.60 -3.98 0.14
C THR A 45 8.73 -5.26 -0.67
N ARG A 46 9.12 -6.34 0.02
CA ARG A 46 9.20 -7.67 -0.53
C ARG A 46 8.42 -8.61 0.35
N PHE A 47 7.52 -9.35 -0.28
CA PHE A 47 6.83 -10.46 0.34
C PHE A 47 7.42 -11.76 -0.22
N PRO A 48 8.38 -12.40 0.48
CA PRO A 48 8.96 -13.65 0.02
C PRO A 48 7.90 -14.75 -0.03
N PRO A 49 8.09 -15.82 -0.83
CA PRO A 49 7.19 -16.98 -0.81
C PRO A 49 6.91 -17.45 0.62
N ALA A 50 5.69 -17.96 0.86
CA ALA A 50 5.23 -18.38 2.19
C ALA A 50 5.87 -19.71 2.66
N MET A 51 7.20 -19.76 2.68
CA MET A 51 8.00 -20.90 3.15
C MET A 51 8.66 -20.57 4.49
N PRO A 52 8.57 -21.44 5.52
CA PRO A 52 9.11 -21.15 6.86
C PRO A 52 10.61 -20.85 6.93
N ALA A 53 11.38 -21.29 5.93
CA ALA A 53 12.83 -21.09 5.86
C ALA A 53 13.25 -19.73 5.29
N LEU A 54 12.31 -18.95 4.74
CA LEU A 54 12.58 -17.63 4.20
C LEU A 54 12.36 -16.55 5.27
N PRO A 55 13.05 -15.39 5.16
CA PRO A 55 12.81 -14.27 6.05
C PRO A 55 11.33 -13.83 5.98
N ALA A 56 10.85 -13.19 7.04
CA ALA A 56 9.51 -12.58 7.03
C ALA A 56 9.42 -11.47 5.96
N ALA A 57 8.19 -11.14 5.57
CA ALA A 57 7.96 -9.98 4.71
C ALA A 57 8.47 -8.70 5.38
N ASN A 58 9.18 -7.87 4.61
CA ASN A 58 9.72 -6.60 5.08
C ASN A 58 9.89 -5.63 3.91
N GLY A 59 10.51 -4.49 4.15
CA GLY A 59 10.85 -3.50 3.15
C GLY A 59 11.95 -2.57 3.61
N TRP A 60 12.37 -1.73 2.68
CA TRP A 60 13.42 -0.74 2.88
C TRP A 60 12.96 0.62 2.37
N VAL A 61 13.62 1.66 2.86
CA VAL A 61 13.46 3.01 2.36
C VAL A 61 14.81 3.54 1.89
N VAL A 62 14.86 4.06 0.66
CA VAL A 62 16.07 4.73 0.14
C VAL A 62 15.82 6.23 0.09
N LEU A 63 16.64 7.00 0.82
CA LEU A 63 16.60 8.45 0.86
C LEU A 63 17.69 9.05 -0.04
N TYR A 64 17.28 9.68 -1.13
CA TYR A 64 18.19 10.36 -2.05
C TYR A 64 18.36 11.82 -1.64
N LYS A 65 19.59 12.29 -1.52
CA LYS A 65 19.86 13.67 -1.06
C LYS A 65 19.57 14.72 -2.14
N ASN A 66 19.73 14.38 -3.41
CA ASN A 66 19.49 15.27 -4.55
C ASN A 66 19.19 14.46 -5.83
N LYS A 67 18.97 15.16 -6.96
CA LYS A 67 18.67 14.54 -8.26
C LYS A 67 19.80 13.69 -8.84
N ALA A 68 21.06 14.02 -8.53
CA ALA A 68 22.24 13.33 -9.06
C ALA A 68 22.66 12.13 -8.21
N ASP A 69 22.01 11.93 -7.06
CA ASP A 69 22.29 10.82 -6.16
C ASP A 69 21.79 9.50 -6.78
N LEU A 70 22.72 8.58 -7.03
CA LEU A 70 22.43 7.31 -7.69
C LEU A 70 22.10 6.18 -6.71
N MET A 71 22.64 6.23 -5.49
CA MET A 71 22.52 5.13 -4.52
C MET A 71 21.64 5.50 -3.34
N GLY A 72 21.60 6.77 -2.93
CA GLY A 72 20.86 7.18 -1.73
C GLY A 72 21.37 6.54 -0.44
N GLU A 73 20.73 6.90 0.67
CA GLU A 73 20.92 6.29 1.98
C GLU A 73 19.81 5.27 2.24
N GLN A 74 20.17 4.00 2.34
CA GLN A 74 19.22 2.90 2.51
C GLN A 74 18.98 2.59 3.99
N TYR A 75 17.71 2.43 4.34
CA TYR A 75 17.22 2.03 5.65
C TYR A 75 16.50 0.70 5.48
N ASP A 76 17.16 -0.39 5.86
CA ASP A 76 16.61 -1.74 5.79
C ASP A 76 15.68 -2.06 6.95
N ASP A 77 14.80 -3.03 6.72
CA ASP A 77 13.90 -3.60 7.73
C ASP A 77 13.08 -2.56 8.50
N VAL A 78 12.62 -1.50 7.82
CA VAL A 78 11.88 -0.38 8.46
C VAL A 78 10.37 -0.57 8.46
N PHE A 79 9.86 -1.46 7.61
CA PHE A 79 8.44 -1.77 7.57
C PHE A 79 8.07 -2.70 8.73
N ARG A 80 6.96 -2.40 9.39
CA ARG A 80 6.45 -3.18 10.54
C ARG A 80 4.99 -3.54 10.32
N PRO A 81 4.51 -4.66 10.90
CA PRO A 81 3.08 -4.95 10.89
C PRO A 81 2.28 -3.75 11.41
N VAL A 82 1.25 -3.34 10.68
CA VAL A 82 0.38 -2.24 11.12
C VAL A 82 -0.56 -2.71 12.23
N SER A 83 -0.95 -1.80 13.13
CA SER A 83 -1.96 -2.09 14.14
C SER A 83 -3.31 -2.49 13.51
N SER A 84 -4.10 -3.30 14.23
CA SER A 84 -5.43 -3.73 13.77
C SER A 84 -6.36 -2.54 13.48
N ALA A 85 -6.22 -1.45 14.22
CA ALA A 85 -6.98 -0.22 13.98
C ALA A 85 -6.61 0.42 12.63
N LEU A 86 -5.31 0.50 12.30
CA LEU A 86 -4.84 1.03 11.03
C LEU A 86 -5.22 0.10 9.87
N ASN A 87 -5.12 -1.22 10.05
CA ASN A 87 -5.54 -2.22 9.08
C ASN A 87 -7.05 -2.13 8.78
N ALA A 88 -7.87 -1.98 9.83
CA ALA A 88 -9.32 -1.81 9.69
C ALA A 88 -9.67 -0.49 8.98
N ALA A 89 -8.94 0.59 9.24
CA ALA A 89 -9.17 1.89 8.62
C ALA A 89 -9.08 1.84 7.09
N LEU A 90 -8.20 1.04 6.50
CA LEU A 90 -8.05 0.93 5.04
C LEU A 90 -9.34 0.49 4.32
N SER A 91 -10.14 -0.37 4.94
CA SER A 91 -11.42 -0.84 4.37
C SER A 91 -12.66 -0.23 5.02
N ALA A 92 -12.51 0.63 6.03
CA ALA A 92 -13.65 1.22 6.72
C ALA A 92 -14.42 2.19 5.82
N ASP A 93 -15.74 2.10 5.77
CA ASP A 93 -16.58 3.01 4.97
C ASP A 93 -16.40 4.49 5.34
N SER A 94 -16.02 4.76 6.59
CA SER A 94 -15.72 6.09 7.11
C SER A 94 -14.39 6.68 6.61
N THR A 95 -13.49 5.87 6.06
CA THR A 95 -12.23 6.33 5.47
C THR A 95 -12.48 6.86 4.07
N VAL A 96 -12.09 8.11 3.84
CA VAL A 96 -12.17 8.73 2.52
C VAL A 96 -11.13 8.06 1.62
N ASN A 97 -11.58 7.27 0.64
CA ASN A 97 -10.71 6.63 -0.33
C ASN A 97 -11.30 6.78 -1.76
N PRO A 98 -10.77 7.73 -2.56
CA PRO A 98 -11.22 7.92 -3.94
C PRO A 98 -10.74 6.81 -4.89
N PHE A 99 -9.79 5.97 -4.49
CA PHE A 99 -9.18 4.93 -5.31
C PHE A 99 -9.95 3.60 -5.30
N ARG A 100 -10.95 3.44 -4.41
CA ARG A 100 -11.76 2.21 -4.34
C ARG A 100 -12.35 1.76 -5.68
N LYS A 101 -12.81 2.73 -6.47
CA LYS A 101 -13.39 2.47 -7.79
C LYS A 101 -12.35 2.03 -8.83
N ARG A 102 -11.09 2.42 -8.63
CA ARG A 102 -9.97 2.11 -9.52
C ARG A 102 -9.34 0.75 -9.21
N TYR A 103 -9.48 0.29 -7.96
CA TYR A 103 -9.07 -1.05 -7.55
C TYR A 103 -10.24 -1.88 -6.98
N PRO A 104 -11.30 -2.12 -7.78
CA PRO A 104 -12.53 -2.73 -7.28
C PRO A 104 -12.31 -4.15 -6.72
N ALA A 105 -11.32 -4.87 -7.24
CA ALA A 105 -10.93 -6.19 -6.74
C ALA A 105 -10.48 -6.16 -5.27
N PHE A 106 -9.82 -5.10 -4.79
CA PHE A 106 -9.36 -5.03 -3.39
C PHE A 106 -10.49 -4.78 -2.39
N TYR A 107 -11.53 -4.07 -2.82
CA TYR A 107 -12.57 -3.56 -1.92
C TYR A 107 -13.86 -4.39 -1.91
N THR A 108 -13.82 -5.64 -2.36
CA THR A 108 -14.95 -6.56 -2.18
C THR A 108 -15.08 -6.98 -0.71
N PRO A 109 -16.28 -7.31 -0.20
CA PRO A 109 -16.44 -7.81 1.16
C PRO A 109 -15.60 -9.06 1.46
N ALA A 110 -15.40 -9.93 0.47
CA ALA A 110 -14.59 -11.13 0.61
C ALA A 110 -13.09 -10.79 0.75
N ASN A 111 -12.56 -9.93 -0.13
CA ASN A 111 -11.14 -9.58 -0.11
C ASN A 111 -10.78 -8.68 1.07
N ASN A 112 -11.70 -7.82 1.51
CA ASN A 112 -11.52 -7.06 2.74
C ASN A 112 -11.37 -7.97 3.97
N ARG A 113 -12.13 -9.07 4.06
CA ARG A 113 -11.96 -10.06 5.15
C ARG A 113 -10.61 -10.75 5.05
N LYS A 114 -10.25 -11.29 3.89
CA LYS A 114 -8.94 -11.94 3.67
C LYS A 114 -7.78 -11.01 4.04
N ARG A 115 -7.88 -9.72 3.71
CA ARG A 115 -6.87 -8.70 4.01
C ARG A 115 -6.68 -8.47 5.52
N LEU A 116 -7.75 -8.54 6.33
CA LEU A 116 -7.66 -8.37 7.77
C LEU A 116 -6.88 -9.50 8.46
N ASP A 117 -6.89 -10.70 7.87
CA ASP A 117 -6.16 -11.87 8.36
C ASP A 117 -4.73 -11.96 7.81
N CYS A 118 -4.31 -10.96 7.04
CA CYS A 118 -3.06 -10.98 6.30
C CYS A 118 -2.00 -10.03 6.85
N PRO A 119 -0.70 -10.35 6.65
CA PRO A 119 0.37 -9.40 6.92
C PRO A 119 0.20 -8.14 6.10
N VAL A 120 -0.04 -7.02 6.79
CA VAL A 120 -0.05 -5.67 6.23
C VAL A 120 1.06 -4.92 6.92
N LEU A 121 2.00 -4.40 6.12
CA LEU A 121 3.19 -3.74 6.63
C LEU A 121 3.05 -2.23 6.44
N GLY A 122 3.60 -1.43 7.33
CA GLY A 122 3.61 0.00 7.20
C GLY A 122 4.87 0.62 7.76
N VAL A 123 5.20 1.80 7.25
CA VAL A 123 6.24 2.66 7.76
C VAL A 123 5.68 4.08 7.89
N PRO A 124 5.73 4.71 9.08
CA PRO A 124 5.35 6.10 9.22
C PRO A 124 6.37 6.98 8.50
N PHE A 125 5.88 8.08 7.93
CA PHE A 125 6.74 9.06 7.29
C PHE A 125 6.10 10.44 7.39
N GLU A 126 6.91 11.47 7.16
CA GLU A 126 6.44 12.85 7.15
C GLU A 126 6.05 13.22 5.71
N LEU A 127 4.76 13.31 5.41
CA LEU A 127 4.28 13.71 4.08
C LEU A 127 4.10 15.22 3.95
N ASP A 128 3.81 15.89 5.05
CA ASP A 128 3.48 17.30 5.08
C ASP A 128 4.15 18.02 6.27
N ASP A 129 4.15 19.35 6.23
CA ASP A 129 4.78 20.17 7.27
C ASP A 129 3.83 20.44 8.47
N LYS A 130 2.74 19.67 8.62
CA LYS A 130 1.72 19.86 9.66
C LYS A 130 1.94 18.88 10.81
N PRO A 131 2.18 19.37 12.04
CA PRO A 131 2.49 18.50 13.18
C PRO A 131 1.30 17.66 13.68
N THR A 132 0.08 17.96 13.22
CA THR A 132 -1.16 17.34 13.69
C THR A 132 -1.65 16.17 12.84
N THR A 133 -1.00 15.91 11.72
CA THR A 133 -1.33 14.77 10.85
C THR A 133 -0.28 13.67 11.03
N GLN A 134 -0.68 12.44 10.70
CA GLN A 134 0.20 11.28 10.73
C GLN A 134 0.01 10.52 9.44
N GLU A 135 1.11 10.12 8.80
CA GLU A 135 1.07 9.40 7.53
C GLU A 135 1.87 8.11 7.58
N TRP A 136 1.40 7.14 6.80
CA TRP A 136 2.05 5.85 6.62
C TRP A 136 2.07 5.49 5.14
N VAL A 137 3.19 4.95 4.68
CA VAL A 137 3.20 4.09 3.50
C VAL A 137 2.87 2.70 3.98
N ILE A 138 1.82 2.09 3.43
CA ILE A 138 1.32 0.78 3.83
C ILE A 138 1.41 -0.15 2.62
N ALA A 139 1.94 -1.35 2.80
CA ALA A 139 2.09 -2.35 1.76
C ALA A 139 1.36 -3.66 2.11
N PHE A 140 0.88 -4.33 1.06
CA PHE A 140 0.12 -5.57 1.13
C PHE A 140 0.38 -6.44 -0.10
N SER A 141 0.59 -7.74 0.12
CA SER A 141 0.68 -8.68 -1.00
C SER A 141 -0.70 -9.15 -1.44
N ALA A 142 -1.20 -8.56 -2.53
CA ALA A 142 -2.40 -9.03 -3.21
C ALA A 142 -2.28 -10.51 -3.62
N ARG A 143 -1.11 -10.90 -4.14
CA ARG A 143 -0.84 -12.26 -4.61
C ARG A 143 -0.95 -13.28 -3.48
N GLN A 144 -0.35 -13.01 -2.32
CA GLN A 144 -0.34 -13.96 -1.21
C GLN A 144 -1.68 -13.99 -0.46
N CYS A 145 -2.36 -12.85 -0.40
CA CYS A 145 -3.53 -12.72 0.46
C CYS A 145 -4.85 -12.93 -0.24
N LEU A 146 -4.95 -12.57 -1.52
CA LEU A 146 -6.23 -12.58 -2.24
C LEU A 146 -6.34 -13.69 -3.27
N SER A 147 -5.22 -14.22 -3.76
CA SER A 147 -5.21 -15.36 -4.68
C SER A 147 -5.90 -16.57 -4.07
N ASP A 148 -6.75 -17.22 -4.86
CA ASP A 148 -7.33 -18.53 -4.53
C ASP A 148 -6.37 -19.68 -4.87
N ASP A 149 -5.29 -19.42 -5.62
CA ASP A 149 -4.23 -20.39 -5.91
C ASP A 149 -3.18 -20.40 -4.77
N GLU A 150 -3.35 -21.33 -3.82
CA GLU A 150 -2.39 -21.59 -2.73
C GLU A 150 -0.99 -21.93 -3.24
N SER A 151 -0.87 -22.57 -4.41
CA SER A 151 0.42 -22.96 -4.97
C SER A 151 1.22 -21.76 -5.47
N ALA A 152 0.56 -20.68 -5.88
CA ALA A 152 1.23 -19.44 -6.25
C ALA A 152 1.84 -18.74 -5.02
N LYS A 153 1.17 -18.82 -3.86
CA LYS A 153 1.64 -18.24 -2.58
C LYS A 153 2.94 -18.90 -2.08
N LEU A 154 3.05 -20.21 -2.28
CA LEU A 154 4.20 -21.01 -1.84
C LEU A 154 5.39 -20.91 -2.79
N ARG A 155 5.15 -20.70 -4.09
CA ARG A 155 6.20 -20.77 -5.12
C ARG A 155 6.79 -19.41 -5.49
N GLN A 156 6.00 -18.34 -5.43
CA GLN A 156 6.40 -17.03 -5.92
C GLN A 156 6.24 -15.97 -4.84
N GLY A 157 7.28 -15.16 -4.66
CA GLY A 157 7.18 -13.93 -3.89
C GLY A 157 6.31 -12.90 -4.60
N ASP A 158 5.93 -11.87 -3.87
CA ASP A 158 5.36 -10.65 -4.42
C ASP A 158 6.41 -9.54 -4.39
N THR A 159 6.89 -9.20 -5.57
CA THR A 159 7.84 -8.10 -5.81
C THR A 159 7.14 -6.82 -6.28
N GLU A 160 5.81 -6.88 -6.46
CA GLU A 160 5.00 -5.73 -6.85
C GLU A 160 3.84 -5.55 -5.86
N PRO A 161 4.11 -5.43 -4.56
CA PRO A 161 3.05 -5.35 -3.58
C PRO A 161 2.16 -4.14 -3.82
N HIS A 162 0.92 -4.24 -3.40
CA HIS A 162 0.02 -3.12 -3.45
C HIS A 162 0.33 -2.16 -2.30
N GLN A 163 0.31 -0.86 -2.56
CA GLN A 163 0.69 0.18 -1.62
C GLN A 163 -0.37 1.27 -1.49
N TRP A 164 -0.55 1.74 -0.25
CA TRP A 164 -1.34 2.92 0.08
C TRP A 164 -0.48 3.99 0.75
N VAL A 165 -0.82 5.25 0.52
CA VAL A 165 -0.47 6.35 1.42
C VAL A 165 -1.70 6.67 2.25
N LEU A 166 -1.65 6.31 3.52
CA LEU A 166 -2.74 6.57 4.46
C LEU A 166 -2.37 7.76 5.34
N GLN A 167 -3.32 8.66 5.56
CA GLN A 167 -3.19 9.74 6.53
C GLN A 167 -4.29 9.70 7.57
N LYS A 168 -3.92 9.93 8.83
CA LYS A 168 -4.83 10.33 9.91
C LYS A 168 -4.79 11.84 10.05
N ALA A 169 -5.91 12.48 9.79
CA ALA A 169 -6.04 13.93 9.94
C ALA A 169 -6.14 14.34 11.42
N ALA A 170 -5.97 15.63 11.71
CA ALA A 170 -6.04 16.19 13.06
C ALA A 170 -7.37 15.89 13.80
N ASN A 171 -8.46 15.71 13.06
CA ASN A 171 -9.78 15.32 13.60
C ASN A 171 -9.92 13.81 13.83
N GLY A 172 -8.83 13.04 13.71
CA GLY A 172 -8.79 11.59 13.89
C GLY A 172 -9.32 10.78 12.70
N LYS A 173 -9.84 11.41 11.64
CA LYS A 173 -10.36 10.71 10.46
C LYS A 173 -9.24 10.24 9.55
N TYR A 174 -9.43 9.06 8.96
CA TYR A 174 -8.50 8.49 7.99
C TYR A 174 -8.88 8.86 6.56
N ARG A 175 -7.86 9.02 5.70
CA ARG A 175 -8.01 9.17 4.25
C ARG A 175 -6.85 8.53 3.51
N VAL A 176 -7.16 7.90 2.37
CA VAL A 176 -6.16 7.40 1.43
C VAL A 176 -5.80 8.53 0.46
N LEU A 177 -4.53 8.86 0.41
CA LEU A 177 -3.97 9.97 -0.37
C LEU A 177 -3.45 9.52 -1.73
N ALA A 178 -2.91 8.32 -1.80
CA ALA A 178 -2.47 7.68 -3.04
C ALA A 178 -2.56 6.16 -2.88
N GLU A 179 -2.70 5.47 -4.01
CA GLU A 179 -2.78 4.02 -4.09
C GLU A 179 -2.06 3.55 -5.36
N GLY A 180 -1.38 2.42 -5.30
CA GLY A 180 -0.55 1.92 -6.39
C GLY A 180 0.02 0.54 -6.15
N ASP A 181 0.88 0.09 -7.06
CA ASP A 181 1.53 -1.20 -7.04
C ASP A 181 3.06 -1.02 -7.12
N GLY A 182 3.82 -2.01 -6.65
CA GLY A 182 5.28 -1.97 -6.75
C GLY A 182 5.89 -0.95 -5.81
N SER A 183 6.71 -0.04 -6.35
CA SER A 183 7.41 0.98 -5.58
C SER A 183 6.58 2.25 -5.44
N LEU A 184 6.78 2.96 -4.32
CA LEU A 184 6.21 4.27 -4.08
C LEU A 184 7.32 5.28 -3.84
N HIS A 185 7.19 6.47 -4.44
CA HIS A 185 8.15 7.55 -4.25
C HIS A 185 7.48 8.77 -3.63
N VAL A 186 8.19 9.46 -2.75
CA VAL A 186 7.79 10.78 -2.23
C VAL A 186 8.89 11.78 -2.56
N LEU A 187 8.54 12.94 -3.12
CA LEU A 187 9.49 13.97 -3.51
C LEU A 187 9.31 15.20 -2.62
N ASN A 188 10.36 15.54 -1.86
CA ASN A 188 10.32 16.61 -0.86
C ASN A 188 10.38 18.01 -1.46
N HIS A 189 11.06 18.17 -2.59
CA HIS A 189 11.33 19.49 -3.16
C HIS A 189 10.14 20.10 -3.93
N GLN A 190 9.15 19.29 -4.31
CA GLN A 190 7.90 19.75 -4.93
C GLN A 190 6.82 19.75 -3.86
N LYS A 191 6.71 20.84 -3.10
CA LYS A 191 5.65 21.00 -2.11
C LYS A 191 4.54 21.91 -2.63
N GLU A 192 3.31 21.42 -2.60
CA GLU A 192 2.11 22.23 -2.83
C GLU A 192 1.32 22.29 -1.53
N GLN A 193 1.04 23.51 -1.02
CA GLN A 193 0.32 23.73 0.25
C GLN A 193 0.92 22.99 1.47
N GLY A 194 2.25 22.80 1.47
CA GLY A 194 2.99 22.11 2.53
C GLY A 194 3.00 20.59 2.42
N TYR A 195 2.40 20.00 1.38
CA TYR A 195 2.42 18.56 1.12
C TYR A 195 3.44 18.20 0.03
N LYS A 196 4.18 17.12 0.24
CA LYS A 196 5.15 16.56 -0.71
C LYS A 196 4.44 15.85 -1.88
N GLU A 197 5.07 15.82 -3.06
CA GLU A 197 4.56 15.07 -4.22
C GLU A 197 4.67 13.55 -3.96
N ILE A 198 3.64 12.78 -4.34
CA ILE A 198 3.65 11.32 -4.26
C ILE A 198 3.67 10.74 -5.67
N ARG A 199 4.46 9.70 -5.89
CA ARG A 199 4.40 8.91 -7.12
C ARG A 199 4.08 7.46 -6.83
N THR A 200 3.10 6.94 -7.53
CA THR A 200 2.69 5.54 -7.44
C THR A 200 2.74 4.90 -8.81
N ARG A 201 2.75 3.56 -8.87
CA ARG A 201 2.66 2.85 -10.16
C ARG A 201 1.35 2.09 -10.28
N LEU A 202 0.98 1.83 -11.51
CA LEU A 202 -0.04 0.85 -11.89
C LEU A 202 0.64 -0.24 -12.68
N VAL A 203 0.39 -1.50 -12.32
CA VAL A 203 0.85 -2.65 -13.11
C VAL A 203 -0.32 -3.14 -13.98
N LEU A 204 -0.13 -3.14 -15.31
CA LEU A 204 -1.22 -3.46 -16.26
C LEU A 204 -1.79 -4.87 -16.05
N LYS A 205 -0.93 -5.88 -15.88
CA LYS A 205 -1.36 -7.28 -15.66
C LYS A 205 -2.27 -7.46 -14.44
N ARG A 206 -2.22 -6.54 -13.47
CA ARG A 206 -3.08 -6.55 -12.28
C ARG A 206 -4.38 -5.80 -12.52
N ALA A 207 -4.32 -4.63 -13.15
CA ALA A 207 -5.50 -3.82 -13.40
C ALA A 207 -6.37 -4.40 -14.53
N PHE A 208 -5.74 -5.08 -15.49
CA PHE A 208 -6.35 -5.67 -16.68
C PHE A 208 -5.85 -7.12 -16.88
N PRO A 209 -6.23 -8.05 -15.99
CA PRO A 209 -5.68 -9.42 -16.02
C PRO A 209 -6.01 -10.21 -17.28
N ASN A 210 -7.03 -9.80 -18.04
CA ASN A 210 -7.47 -10.47 -19.27
C ASN A 210 -7.02 -9.75 -20.55
N ASP A 211 -6.28 -8.65 -20.45
CA ASP A 211 -5.75 -7.95 -21.64
C ASP A 211 -4.53 -8.67 -22.20
N GLU A 212 -4.14 -8.37 -23.44
CA GLU A 212 -2.91 -8.93 -24.01
C GLU A 212 -1.65 -8.27 -23.44
N LEU A 213 -1.73 -7.02 -22.98
CA LEU A 213 -0.63 -6.31 -22.35
C LEU A 213 -0.42 -6.79 -20.91
N GLN A 214 0.35 -7.86 -20.78
CA GLN A 214 0.67 -8.51 -19.50
C GLN A 214 1.97 -7.99 -18.85
N CYS A 215 2.47 -6.83 -19.29
CA CYS A 215 3.67 -6.19 -18.75
C CYS A 215 3.58 -4.67 -18.77
N GLY A 216 4.44 -4.05 -17.98
CA GLY A 216 4.58 -2.63 -17.78
C GLY A 216 3.36 -2.02 -17.08
N GLY A 217 3.18 -0.73 -17.29
CA GLY A 217 2.39 0.08 -16.39
C GLY A 217 2.39 1.56 -16.71
N ALA A 218 2.00 2.32 -15.69
CA ALA A 218 2.19 3.75 -15.64
C ALA A 218 2.72 4.16 -14.27
N GLU A 219 3.54 5.21 -14.24
CA GLU A 219 3.80 6.00 -13.04
C GLU A 219 2.84 7.18 -13.02
N PHE A 220 2.20 7.40 -11.88
CA PHE A 220 1.30 8.51 -11.62
C PHE A 220 1.94 9.47 -10.65
N THR A 221 1.94 10.75 -11.00
CA THR A 221 2.33 11.83 -10.11
C THR A 221 1.09 12.45 -9.48
N TRP A 222 1.03 12.44 -8.15
CA TRP A 222 -0.03 13.01 -7.35
C TRP A 222 0.45 14.26 -6.63
N ARG A 223 -0.33 15.34 -6.73
CA ARG A 223 -0.04 16.60 -6.03
C ARG A 223 -1.22 17.04 -5.19
N TYR A 224 -0.94 17.72 -4.09
CA TYR A 224 -1.97 18.15 -3.16
C TYR A 224 -2.56 19.51 -3.53
N ARG A 225 -3.88 19.55 -3.76
CA ARG A 225 -4.66 20.78 -3.93
C ARG A 225 -6.05 20.61 -3.33
N ASN A 226 -6.61 21.71 -2.81
CA ASN A 226 -8.01 21.76 -2.36
C ASN A 226 -8.38 20.62 -1.41
N GLN A 227 -7.53 20.39 -0.41
CA GLN A 227 -7.71 19.36 0.63
C GLN A 227 -7.54 17.90 0.18
N GLY A 228 -7.09 17.62 -1.04
CA GLY A 228 -6.86 16.26 -1.53
C GLY A 228 -5.70 16.14 -2.53
N TYR A 229 -5.34 14.92 -2.89
CA TYR A 229 -4.41 14.66 -3.98
C TYR A 229 -5.15 14.52 -5.30
N TYR A 230 -4.63 15.15 -6.34
CA TYR A 230 -5.11 15.01 -7.72
C TYR A 230 -4.00 14.46 -8.60
N LEU A 231 -4.40 13.80 -9.69
CA LEU A 231 -3.45 13.28 -10.69
C LEU A 231 -2.88 14.44 -11.49
N ALA A 232 -1.59 14.70 -11.33
CA ALA A 232 -0.88 15.80 -11.98
C ALA A 232 -0.19 15.38 -13.28
N ALA A 233 0.32 14.15 -13.35
CA ALA A 233 0.95 13.59 -14.55
C ALA A 233 0.86 12.07 -14.57
N THR A 234 0.96 11.52 -15.78
CA THR A 234 1.00 10.08 -16.05
C THR A 234 2.15 9.81 -17.02
N GLU A 235 3.03 8.88 -16.67
CA GLU A 235 4.12 8.43 -17.52
C GLU A 235 3.96 6.93 -17.81
N ILE A 236 3.99 6.52 -19.08
CA ILE A 236 3.82 5.12 -19.47
C ILE A 236 5.18 4.41 -19.39
N MET A 237 5.23 3.25 -18.74
CA MET A 237 6.47 2.56 -18.43
C MET A 237 6.42 1.09 -18.84
N ALA A 238 7.42 0.62 -19.59
CA ALA A 238 7.58 -0.79 -19.97
C ALA A 238 8.46 -1.57 -18.96
N GLN A 239 8.37 -1.21 -17.67
CA GLN A 239 9.34 -1.55 -16.61
C GLN A 239 9.57 -3.05 -16.33
N ASP A 240 8.56 -3.90 -16.52
CA ASP A 240 8.63 -5.37 -16.40
C ASP A 240 8.35 -6.07 -17.76
N CYS A 241 8.31 -5.30 -18.84
CA CYS A 241 8.36 -5.85 -20.19
C CYS A 241 9.82 -6.23 -20.46
N GLN A 242 10.20 -7.48 -20.18
CA GLN A 242 11.57 -7.94 -20.36
C GLN A 242 12.09 -7.59 -21.78
N PRO A 243 13.26 -6.92 -21.91
CA PRO A 243 13.96 -6.79 -23.19
C PRO A 243 14.28 -8.16 -23.82
N LEU A 244 14.38 -9.21 -22.99
CA LEU A 244 14.69 -10.59 -23.35
C LEU A 244 13.71 -11.23 -24.36
N TYR A 245 12.51 -10.68 -24.56
CA TYR A 245 11.57 -11.16 -25.59
C TYR A 245 11.67 -10.40 -26.92
N PHE A 246 12.46 -9.32 -26.97
CA PHE A 246 12.75 -8.58 -28.20
C PHE A 246 14.25 -8.30 -28.39
N PRO A 247 15.16 -9.28 -28.17
CA PRO A 247 16.61 -9.06 -28.33
C PRO A 247 16.98 -8.76 -29.78
N GLU A 248 16.10 -9.11 -30.71
CA GLU A 248 16.21 -8.87 -32.15
C GLU A 248 15.93 -7.40 -32.53
N LEU A 249 15.23 -6.64 -31.67
CA LEU A 249 14.82 -5.28 -31.96
C LEU A 249 15.90 -4.30 -31.48
N THR A 250 16.70 -3.78 -32.41
CA THR A 250 17.63 -2.67 -32.15
C THR A 250 17.06 -1.35 -32.67
N ASP A 251 17.54 -0.24 -32.11
CA ASP A 251 17.34 1.12 -32.62
C ASP A 251 15.87 1.46 -32.98
N GLU A 252 15.59 1.69 -34.25
CA GLU A 252 14.28 2.13 -34.75
C GLU A 252 13.18 1.08 -34.52
N ALA A 253 13.52 -0.21 -34.67
CA ALA A 253 12.56 -1.29 -34.50
C ALA A 253 12.10 -1.42 -33.04
N TRP A 254 13.03 -1.21 -32.10
CA TRP A 254 12.67 -1.09 -30.68
C TRP A 254 11.80 0.13 -30.44
N GLN A 255 12.15 1.29 -31.00
CA GLN A 255 11.40 2.53 -30.77
C GLN A 255 9.97 2.41 -31.29
N GLN A 256 9.77 1.78 -32.46
CA GLN A 256 8.45 1.50 -33.00
C GLN A 256 7.64 0.56 -32.09
N ALA A 257 8.25 -0.53 -31.61
CA ALA A 257 7.59 -1.46 -30.69
C ALA A 257 7.21 -0.79 -29.35
N TYR A 258 8.11 0.03 -28.79
CA TYR A 258 7.83 0.80 -27.58
C TYR A 258 6.73 1.84 -27.80
N ASN A 259 6.74 2.54 -28.93
CA ASN A 259 5.68 3.50 -29.26
C ASN A 259 4.31 2.82 -29.36
N GLU A 260 4.25 1.63 -29.97
CA GLU A 260 3.02 0.85 -30.06
C GLU A 260 2.57 0.33 -28.69
N TYR A 261 3.50 -0.19 -27.89
CA TYR A 261 3.25 -0.53 -26.49
C TYR A 261 2.66 0.67 -25.73
N ALA A 262 3.34 1.82 -25.79
CA ALA A 262 2.97 3.02 -25.06
C ALA A 262 1.59 3.54 -25.48
N ARG A 263 1.27 3.46 -26.79
CA ARG A 263 -0.05 3.80 -27.33
C ARG A 263 -1.14 2.91 -26.75
N ARG A 264 -0.94 1.58 -26.75
CA ARG A 264 -1.91 0.61 -26.21
C ARG A 264 -2.06 0.75 -24.70
N ALA A 265 -0.95 0.81 -23.97
CA ALA A 265 -0.93 1.00 -22.51
C ALA A 265 -1.64 2.29 -22.11
N LYS A 266 -1.44 3.39 -22.86
CA LYS A 266 -2.14 4.65 -22.62
C LYS A 266 -3.66 4.51 -22.69
N VAL A 267 -4.21 3.75 -23.64
CA VAL A 267 -5.66 3.52 -23.72
C VAL A 267 -6.19 2.85 -22.46
N LEU A 268 -5.52 1.81 -21.97
CA LEU A 268 -5.89 1.09 -20.75
C LEU A 268 -5.77 2.00 -19.52
N VAL A 269 -4.67 2.74 -19.41
CA VAL A 269 -4.44 3.67 -18.28
C VAL A 269 -5.50 4.79 -18.27
N ASP A 270 -5.83 5.36 -19.43
CA ASP A 270 -6.88 6.38 -19.53
C ASP A 270 -8.28 5.82 -19.18
N GLN A 271 -8.54 4.53 -19.43
CA GLN A 271 -9.75 3.86 -18.96
C GLN A 271 -9.75 3.68 -17.43
N TRP A 272 -8.60 3.31 -16.86
CA TRP A 272 -8.45 3.10 -15.42
C TRP A 272 -8.56 4.39 -14.59
N VAL A 273 -8.08 5.52 -15.13
CA VAL A 273 -8.11 6.83 -14.44
C VAL A 273 -9.52 7.40 -14.31
N LYS A 274 -10.40 7.13 -15.30
CA LYS A 274 -11.79 7.64 -15.39
C LYS A 274 -12.70 7.06 -14.31
#